data_AF-A2EUE7-F1
#
_entry.id   AF-A2EUE7-F1
#
_cell.length_a   1.000
_cell.length_b   1.000
_cell.length_c   1.000
_cell.angle_alpha   90.00
_cell.angle_beta   90.00
_cell.angle_gamma   90.00
#
_symmetry.space_group_name_H-M   'P 1'
#
loop_
_entity.id
_entity.type
_entity.pdbx_description
1 polymer ?
#
loop_
_entity_poly.entity_id
_entity_poly.type
_entity_poly.pdbx_seq_one_letter_code
_entity_poly.pdbx_strand_id
1 'polypeptide(L)'
;MNRGFTFVSLTMTKHFQSLGKQVDKWFNDNGFIETHTKFQICTTLEYTKLSVDQFCEFFKRISEYFDEKDTYEMMQHAHINFDEDKANYYRVLESISQLLKFKLLSDIITFLQTDTKPESQQDSKELPSSTPITSNTQPPQLTPVSPPKSTPPPQPQTPPQPATVKSIEETENNKLQLIKCGNKNPDFSKLYKILERAADQGDEATIKFAVDEKYTEMRFEFGNGRDVVLQAALNGNLHLIQMLNKFGANMKTKDKEFYTILHLFCLKGNLEGVIWSVDYVDINGKKNDQWTPLHIAACTNNAKICEFLLSLPNIEKNALNNHKKTPLDVATAEHCKEAIKVLKKYGCK
;
A
#
# COMPACT_ATOMS: atom_id res chain seq x y z
N MET A 1 -34.35 17.13 -6.85
CA MET A 1 -34.86 15.94 -6.12
C MET A 1 -33.92 14.78 -6.39
N ASN A 2 -33.01 14.49 -5.44
CA ASN A 2 -31.95 13.48 -5.53
C ASN A 2 -32.20 12.43 -4.44
N ARG A 3 -32.55 11.19 -4.78
CA ARG A 3 -32.91 10.13 -3.80
C ARG A 3 -32.27 8.75 -4.06
N GLY A 4 -31.24 8.64 -4.91
CA GLY A 4 -30.66 7.32 -5.27
C GLY A 4 -29.14 7.15 -5.11
N PHE A 5 -28.42 8.21 -4.73
CA PHE A 5 -26.95 8.21 -4.56
C PHE A 5 -26.49 8.79 -3.21
N THR A 6 -27.42 9.14 -2.33
CA THR A 6 -27.17 9.65 -0.98
C THR A 6 -27.23 8.55 0.08
N PHE A 7 -26.94 7.28 -0.25
CA PHE A 7 -26.99 6.21 0.75
C PHE A 7 -25.74 5.33 0.81
N VAL A 8 -24.98 5.03 -0.25
CA VAL A 8 -23.73 4.24 -0.11
C VAL A 8 -22.55 5.14 0.28
N SER A 9 -22.38 6.28 -0.41
CA SER A 9 -21.53 7.39 0.06
C SER A 9 -22.00 7.86 1.44
N LEU A 10 -23.30 8.09 1.64
CA LEU A 10 -23.77 8.55 2.94
C LEU A 10 -23.66 7.48 4.04
N THR A 11 -23.69 6.17 3.77
CA THR A 11 -23.57 5.13 4.81
C THR A 11 -22.12 4.79 5.11
N MET A 12 -21.21 4.77 4.12
CA MET A 12 -19.76 4.69 4.39
C MET A 12 -19.24 5.98 5.03
N THR A 13 -19.62 7.14 4.50
CA THR A 13 -19.33 8.43 5.14
C THR A 13 -19.99 8.54 6.51
N LYS A 14 -21.24 8.10 6.72
CA LYS A 14 -21.83 8.04 8.08
C LYS A 14 -21.13 7.04 8.98
N HIS A 15 -20.64 5.92 8.45
CA HIS A 15 -19.90 4.93 9.23
C HIS A 15 -18.58 5.51 9.71
N PHE A 16 -17.78 6.12 8.84
CA PHE A 16 -16.53 6.78 9.22
C PHE A 16 -16.76 8.08 10.01
N GLN A 17 -17.84 8.82 9.76
CA GLN A 17 -18.24 9.93 10.64
C GLN A 17 -18.73 9.44 12.01
N SER A 18 -19.36 8.27 12.09
CA SER A 18 -19.77 7.66 13.36
C SER A 18 -18.56 7.14 14.13
N LEU A 19 -17.59 6.51 13.44
CA LEU A 19 -16.29 6.15 14.01
C LEU A 19 -15.54 7.42 14.44
N GLY A 20 -15.54 8.45 13.61
CA GLY A 20 -14.92 9.74 13.88
C GLY A 20 -15.49 10.47 15.10
N LYS A 21 -16.77 10.24 15.41
CA LYS A 21 -17.43 10.72 16.64
C LYS A 21 -17.21 9.82 17.85
N GLN A 22 -16.73 8.59 17.65
CA GLN A 22 -16.50 7.59 18.69
C GLN A 22 -15.02 7.24 18.79
N VAL A 23 -14.13 8.25 18.75
CA VAL A 23 -12.67 8.09 18.84
C VAL A 23 -12.29 7.18 20.00
N ASP A 24 -12.83 7.45 21.20
CA ASP A 24 -12.49 6.69 22.41
C ASP A 24 -12.86 5.21 22.33
N LYS A 25 -13.81 4.83 21.47
CA LYS A 25 -14.29 3.45 21.35
C LYS A 25 -13.36 2.59 20.52
N TRP A 26 -12.83 3.13 19.41
CA TRP A 26 -11.93 2.38 18.54
C TRP A 26 -10.46 2.66 18.84
N PHE A 27 -10.11 3.80 19.44
CA PHE A 27 -8.73 4.10 19.85
C PHE A 27 -8.23 3.09 20.90
N ASN A 28 -9.09 2.72 21.85
CA ASN A 28 -8.79 1.72 22.87
C ASN A 28 -8.93 0.28 22.36
N ASP A 29 -9.40 0.08 21.13
CA ASP A 29 -9.50 -1.22 20.49
C ASP A 29 -8.22 -1.51 19.71
N ASN A 30 -7.42 -2.46 20.19
CA ASN A 30 -6.21 -2.90 19.50
C ASN A 30 -6.52 -3.48 18.11
N GLY A 31 -7.72 -4.05 17.93
CA GLY A 31 -8.18 -4.59 16.67
C GLY A 31 -8.42 -3.54 15.59
N PHE A 32 -8.59 -2.26 15.91
CA PHE A 32 -8.85 -1.23 14.90
C PHE A 32 -7.70 -1.13 13.87
N ILE A 33 -6.47 -1.03 14.35
CA ILE A 33 -5.27 -0.92 13.48
C ILE A 33 -5.06 -2.21 12.69
N GLU A 34 -5.31 -3.36 13.32
CA GLU A 34 -5.09 -4.69 12.73
C GLU A 34 -6.14 -5.05 11.65
N THR A 35 -7.36 -4.52 11.77
CA THR A 35 -8.50 -4.88 10.90
C THR A 35 -8.78 -3.86 9.79
N HIS A 36 -8.17 -2.69 9.83
CA HIS A 36 -8.40 -1.61 8.86
C HIS A 36 -7.20 -1.44 7.91
N THR A 37 -7.50 -1.34 6.62
CA THR A 37 -6.51 -1.00 5.60
C THR A 37 -6.02 0.44 5.76
N LYS A 38 -4.85 0.76 5.20
CA LYS A 38 -4.35 2.14 5.12
C LYS A 38 -5.40 3.14 4.64
N PHE A 39 -6.11 2.81 3.56
CA PHE A 39 -7.18 3.66 3.04
C PHE A 39 -8.27 3.91 4.08
N GLN A 40 -8.76 2.87 4.76
CA GLN A 40 -9.80 3.00 5.78
C GLN A 40 -9.31 3.78 7.00
N ILE A 41 -8.05 3.63 7.40
CA ILE A 41 -7.44 4.41 8.47
C ILE A 41 -7.36 5.87 8.07
N CYS A 42 -6.83 6.20 6.87
CA CYS A 42 -6.80 7.57 6.35
C CYS A 42 -8.20 8.19 6.32
N THR A 43 -9.18 7.50 5.72
CA THR A 43 -10.57 8.00 5.67
C THR A 43 -11.18 8.16 7.06
N THR A 44 -10.86 7.29 8.02
CA THR A 44 -11.34 7.47 9.39
C THR A 44 -10.72 8.71 10.02
N LEU A 45 -9.41 8.89 9.86
CA LEU A 45 -8.66 10.03 10.41
C LEU A 45 -9.21 11.38 9.92
N GLU A 46 -9.61 11.47 8.64
CA GLU A 46 -10.24 12.67 8.05
C GLU A 46 -11.53 13.11 8.76
N TYR A 47 -12.22 12.19 9.43
CA TYR A 47 -13.46 12.48 10.17
C TYR A 47 -13.27 12.49 11.70
N THR A 48 -12.04 12.32 12.18
CA THR A 48 -11.72 12.32 13.63
C THR A 48 -11.08 13.62 14.05
N LYS A 49 -11.27 14.00 15.31
CA LYS A 49 -10.40 14.97 15.99
C LYS A 49 -9.74 14.26 17.15
N LEU A 50 -8.43 14.05 17.07
CA LEU A 50 -7.65 13.39 18.10
C LEU A 50 -7.14 14.43 19.11
N SER A 51 -7.13 14.07 20.40
CA SER A 51 -6.30 14.80 21.36
C SER A 51 -4.81 14.58 21.04
N VAL A 52 -3.94 15.43 21.62
CA VAL A 52 -2.49 15.29 21.46
C VAL A 52 -2.00 13.92 21.96
N ASP A 53 -2.51 13.45 23.09
CA ASP A 53 -2.17 12.13 23.64
C ASP A 53 -2.65 10.99 22.73
N GLN A 54 -3.88 11.11 22.20
CA GLN A 54 -4.42 10.13 21.26
C GLN A 54 -3.60 10.09 19.97
N PHE A 55 -3.20 11.25 19.44
CA PHE A 55 -2.36 11.31 18.25
C PHE A 55 -1.01 10.61 18.50
N CYS A 56 -0.29 10.98 19.55
CA CYS A 56 1.03 10.43 19.85
C CYS A 56 0.99 8.91 20.06
N GLU A 57 0.04 8.42 20.86
CA GLU A 57 -0.06 6.99 21.16
C GLU A 57 -0.59 6.18 19.96
N PHE A 58 -1.54 6.74 19.20
CA PHE A 58 -2.06 6.08 18.01
C PHE A 58 -0.95 5.88 16.97
N PHE A 59 -0.17 6.93 16.67
CA PHE A 59 0.87 6.83 15.65
C PHE A 59 2.10 6.05 16.09
N LYS A 60 2.38 6.02 17.40
CA LYS A 60 3.33 5.07 17.97
C LYS A 60 2.91 3.63 17.70
N ARG A 61 1.65 3.29 17.97
CA ARG A 61 1.10 1.96 17.65
C ARG A 61 1.11 1.69 16.14
N ILE A 62 0.67 2.63 15.30
CA ILE A 62 0.66 2.48 13.83
C ILE A 62 2.05 2.13 13.29
N SER A 63 3.11 2.73 13.84
CA SER A 63 4.50 2.47 13.40
C SER A 63 4.98 1.03 13.66
N GLU A 64 4.27 0.26 14.49
CA GLU A 64 4.55 -1.16 14.71
C GLU A 64 3.98 -2.05 13.58
N TYR A 65 2.97 -1.56 12.85
CA TYR A 65 2.24 -2.32 11.81
C TYR A 65 2.51 -1.83 10.39
N PHE A 66 2.83 -0.54 10.23
CA PHE A 66 3.03 0.11 8.93
C PHE A 66 4.45 0.67 8.81
N ASP A 67 4.97 0.74 7.59
CA ASP A 67 6.29 1.33 7.35
C ASP A 67 6.29 2.86 7.56
N GLU A 68 7.48 3.46 7.57
CA GLU A 68 7.65 4.91 7.81
C GLU A 68 6.90 5.77 6.79
N LYS A 69 6.80 5.31 5.54
CA LYS A 69 6.14 6.04 4.45
C LYS A 69 4.61 5.99 4.61
N ASP A 70 4.07 4.83 4.88
CA ASP A 70 2.63 4.64 5.08
C ASP A 70 2.17 5.32 6.37
N THR A 71 2.97 5.25 7.44
CA THR A 71 2.73 5.97 8.70
C THR A 71 2.68 7.48 8.46
N TYR A 72 3.66 8.02 7.72
CA TYR A 72 3.69 9.43 7.36
C TYR A 72 2.47 9.84 6.53
N GLU A 73 2.09 9.04 5.52
CA GLU A 73 0.90 9.34 4.72
C GLU A 73 -0.36 9.35 5.58
N MET A 74 -0.55 8.39 6.49
CA MET A 74 -1.69 8.40 7.44
C MET A 74 -1.69 9.63 8.35
N MET A 75 -0.52 10.08 8.82
CA MET A 75 -0.40 11.31 9.62
C MET A 75 -0.95 12.54 8.89
N GLN A 76 -0.80 12.62 7.56
CA GLN A 76 -1.31 13.73 6.76
C GLN A 76 -2.84 13.85 6.76
N HIS A 77 -3.55 12.75 7.05
CA HIS A 77 -5.01 12.71 7.14
C HIS A 77 -5.53 12.95 8.56
N ALA A 78 -4.67 13.05 9.57
CA ALA A 78 -5.07 13.22 10.97
C ALA A 78 -5.33 14.69 11.31
N HIS A 79 -6.44 14.94 12.02
CA HIS A 79 -6.73 16.25 12.60
C HIS A 79 -6.54 16.21 14.12
N ILE A 80 -5.62 17.05 14.63
CA ILE A 80 -5.30 17.15 16.05
C ILE A 80 -6.05 18.35 16.64
N ASN A 81 -6.72 18.16 17.77
CA ASN A 81 -7.23 19.24 18.60
C ASN A 81 -6.09 19.73 19.52
N PHE A 82 -5.47 20.83 19.13
CA PHE A 82 -4.55 21.55 20.02
C PHE A 82 -5.38 22.43 20.95
N ASP A 83 -5.42 22.08 22.24
CA ASP A 83 -5.93 22.99 23.27
C ASP A 83 -5.02 24.25 23.36
N GLU A 84 -5.42 25.29 24.10
CA GLU A 84 -4.68 26.57 24.21
C GLU A 84 -3.26 26.45 24.83
N ASP A 85 -2.81 25.24 25.16
CA ASP A 85 -1.49 24.97 25.71
C ASP A 85 -0.41 24.84 24.63
N LYS A 86 0.55 25.78 24.64
CA LYS A 86 1.71 25.79 23.76
C LYS A 86 2.61 24.54 23.92
N ALA A 87 2.59 23.88 25.08
CA ALA A 87 3.37 22.67 25.33
C ALA A 87 2.96 21.50 24.41
N ASN A 88 1.70 21.46 23.98
CA ASN A 88 1.18 20.39 23.14
C ASN A 88 1.76 20.38 21.73
N TYR A 89 2.14 21.54 21.19
CA TYR A 89 2.81 21.63 19.89
C TYR A 89 4.18 20.95 19.92
N TYR A 90 4.94 21.16 20.99
CA TYR A 90 6.24 20.52 21.16
C TYR A 90 6.12 19.00 21.32
N ARG A 91 5.11 18.52 22.06
CA ARG A 91 4.87 17.08 22.24
C ARG A 91 4.56 16.37 20.92
N VAL A 92 3.73 16.97 20.06
CA VAL A 92 3.45 16.41 18.72
C VAL A 92 4.70 16.40 17.86
N LEU A 93 5.45 17.50 17.81
CA LEU A 93 6.69 17.59 17.04
C LEU A 93 7.74 16.58 17.51
N GLU A 94 7.86 16.37 18.82
CA GLU A 94 8.77 15.39 19.40
C GLU A 94 8.35 13.96 19.05
N SER A 95 7.05 13.66 19.13
CA SER A 95 6.50 12.37 18.70
C SER A 95 6.78 12.09 17.22
N ILE A 96 6.55 13.07 16.34
CA ILE A 96 6.85 12.96 14.90
C ILE A 96 8.35 12.78 14.67
N SER A 97 9.20 13.53 15.36
CA SER A 97 10.66 13.44 15.28
C SER A 97 11.15 12.03 15.63
N GLN A 98 10.61 11.44 16.70
CA GLN A 98 10.93 10.07 17.13
C GLN A 98 10.45 9.03 16.12
N LEU A 99 9.22 9.16 15.62
CA LEU A 99 8.61 8.19 14.69
C LEU A 99 9.30 8.18 13.32
N LEU A 100 9.69 9.36 12.81
CA LEU A 100 10.36 9.50 11.52
C LEU A 100 11.89 9.47 11.63
N LYS A 101 12.44 9.25 12.85
CA LYS A 101 13.88 9.23 13.15
C LYS A 101 14.63 10.46 12.62
N PHE A 102 13.96 11.62 12.63
CA PHE A 102 14.47 12.81 11.96
C PHE A 102 15.20 13.73 12.95
N LYS A 103 16.51 13.49 13.11
CA LYS A 103 17.36 14.18 14.11
C LYS A 103 17.32 15.71 14.04
N LEU A 104 17.12 16.30 12.85
CA LEU A 104 17.02 17.75 12.70
C LEU A 104 15.79 18.34 13.41
N LEU A 105 14.68 17.60 13.50
CA LEU A 105 13.48 18.06 14.21
C LEU A 105 13.71 18.10 15.72
N SER A 106 14.47 17.15 16.31
CA SER A 106 14.79 17.21 17.74
C SER A 106 15.63 18.44 18.09
N ASP A 107 16.57 18.80 17.21
CA ASP A 107 17.45 19.95 17.42
C ASP A 107 16.65 21.27 17.33
N ILE A 108 15.70 21.36 16.38
CA ILE A 108 14.78 22.50 16.26
C ILE A 108 13.85 22.61 17.48
N ILE A 109 13.29 21.50 17.97
CA ILE A 109 12.43 21.50 19.17
C ILE A 109 13.21 21.99 20.39
N THR A 110 14.44 21.49 20.57
CA THR A 110 15.32 21.92 21.67
C THR A 110 15.58 23.42 21.61
N PHE A 111 15.88 23.95 20.41
CA PHE A 111 16.06 25.39 20.19
C PHE A 111 14.81 26.23 20.49
N LEU A 112 13.63 25.77 20.06
CA LEU A 112 12.38 26.49 20.31
C LEU A 112 11.97 26.48 21.80
N GLN A 113 12.35 25.45 22.54
CA GLN A 113 12.10 25.35 23.98
C GLN A 113 13.03 26.26 24.81
N THR A 114 14.25 26.56 24.33
CA THR A 114 15.16 27.48 25.01
C THR A 114 14.67 28.93 24.99
N ASP A 115 13.93 29.36 23.97
CA ASP A 115 13.39 30.73 23.83
C ASP A 115 12.15 31.04 24.70
N THR A 116 11.63 30.06 25.45
CA THR A 116 10.41 30.26 26.29
C THR A 116 10.67 30.38 27.80
N LYS A 117 11.93 30.32 28.25
CA LYS A 117 12.28 30.77 29.61
C LYS A 117 12.43 32.30 29.60
N PRO A 118 11.85 33.05 30.55
CA PRO A 118 12.17 34.47 30.68
C PRO A 118 13.63 34.59 31.12
N GLU A 119 14.52 34.85 30.18
CA GLU A 119 15.91 35.21 30.47
C GLU A 119 15.94 36.62 31.03
N SER A 120 15.98 36.68 32.36
CA SER A 120 16.65 37.77 33.05
C SER A 120 18.13 37.79 32.66
N GLN A 121 18.49 38.84 31.92
CA GLN A 121 19.77 39.55 31.91
C GLN A 121 20.99 38.96 31.18
N GLN A 122 21.53 39.83 30.31
CA GLN A 122 22.93 40.00 29.88
C GLN A 122 23.47 39.04 28.80
N ASP A 123 24.23 39.45 27.78
CA ASP A 123 24.77 40.76 27.41
C ASP A 123 25.19 40.72 25.93
N SER A 124 24.85 41.79 25.21
CA SER A 124 25.52 42.41 24.08
C SER A 124 26.80 41.73 23.52
N LYS A 125 26.80 41.32 22.24
CA LYS A 125 27.98 41.45 21.36
C LYS A 125 27.63 41.41 19.88
N GLU A 126 28.34 42.28 19.17
CA GLU A 126 28.06 42.87 17.87
C GLU A 126 28.19 41.93 16.65
N LEU A 127 27.42 42.27 15.62
CA LEU A 127 27.50 41.79 14.24
C LEU A 127 28.62 42.53 13.49
N PRO A 128 29.29 41.89 12.50
CA PRO A 128 29.78 42.65 11.36
C PRO A 128 29.23 42.17 10.01
N SER A 129 29.13 43.20 9.18
CA SER A 129 28.58 43.39 7.86
C SER A 129 29.02 42.46 6.73
N SER A 130 28.07 42.33 5.81
CA SER A 130 28.09 41.85 4.43
C SER A 130 29.22 42.36 3.52
N THR A 131 29.65 41.49 2.61
CA THR A 131 30.18 41.87 1.27
C THR A 131 29.59 40.94 0.19
N PRO A 132 29.31 41.43 -1.03
CA PRO A 132 28.62 40.66 -2.06
C PRO A 132 29.58 39.90 -2.98
N ILE A 133 29.28 38.63 -3.27
CA ILE A 133 29.99 37.82 -4.27
C ILE A 133 29.27 37.95 -5.61
N THR A 134 30.00 38.39 -6.63
CA THR A 134 29.57 38.51 -8.02
C THR A 134 29.47 37.13 -8.69
N SER A 135 28.34 36.89 -9.34
CA SER A 135 28.07 35.74 -10.20
C SER A 135 28.73 35.95 -11.57
N ASN A 136 29.62 35.04 -11.96
CA ASN A 136 30.14 34.95 -13.33
C ASN A 136 29.85 33.53 -13.84
N THR A 137 28.77 33.37 -14.60
CA THR A 137 28.42 32.12 -15.30
C THR A 137 28.55 32.35 -16.79
N GLN A 138 29.53 31.71 -17.40
CA GLN A 138 29.73 31.65 -18.85
C GLN A 138 29.16 30.31 -19.36
N PRO A 139 28.37 30.29 -20.45
CA PRO A 139 27.73 29.06 -20.94
C PRO A 139 28.71 28.17 -21.74
N PRO A 140 28.59 26.83 -21.72
CA PRO A 140 29.47 25.94 -22.48
C PRO A 140 29.14 25.90 -23.98
N GLN A 141 30.19 25.98 -24.80
CA GLN A 141 30.15 25.81 -26.25
C GLN A 141 29.91 24.35 -26.68
N LEU A 142 29.07 24.18 -27.70
CA LEU A 142 28.84 22.94 -28.45
C LEU A 142 30.00 22.66 -29.43
N THR A 143 30.46 21.41 -29.50
CA THR A 143 31.36 20.90 -30.56
C THR A 143 30.83 19.56 -31.12
N PRO A 144 31.21 19.18 -32.36
CA PRO A 144 30.35 18.41 -33.25
C PRO A 144 30.50 16.88 -33.19
N VAL A 145 29.43 16.22 -33.64
CA VAL A 145 29.21 14.76 -33.78
C VAL A 145 30.06 14.16 -34.91
N SER A 146 30.62 12.97 -34.70
CA SER A 146 31.23 12.10 -35.74
C SER A 146 30.49 10.75 -35.82
N PRO A 147 30.27 10.15 -37.01
CA PRO A 147 29.70 8.79 -37.17
C PRO A 147 30.78 7.74 -37.55
N PRO A 148 30.43 6.46 -37.82
CA PRO A 148 29.85 5.43 -36.95
C PRO A 148 30.79 4.19 -36.82
N LYS A 149 30.53 3.26 -35.89
CA LYS A 149 31.12 1.90 -35.95
C LYS A 149 30.07 0.80 -35.72
N SER A 150 30.11 -0.15 -36.66
CA SER A 150 29.33 -1.36 -36.82
C SER A 150 29.43 -2.35 -35.64
N THR A 151 28.30 -2.96 -35.27
CA THR A 151 28.18 -4.05 -34.30
C THR A 151 28.63 -5.39 -34.89
N PRO A 152 29.36 -6.25 -34.14
CA PRO A 152 29.59 -7.65 -34.51
C PRO A 152 28.38 -8.54 -34.11
N PRO A 153 28.21 -9.73 -34.72
CA PRO A 153 27.07 -10.62 -34.50
C PRO A 153 27.09 -11.30 -33.11
N PRO A 154 25.94 -11.78 -32.62
CA PRO A 154 25.81 -12.35 -31.27
C PRO A 154 26.56 -13.68 -31.13
N GLN A 155 27.35 -13.82 -30.06
CA GLN A 155 27.99 -15.08 -29.68
C GLN A 155 27.03 -16.01 -28.92
N PRO A 156 27.26 -17.34 -28.95
CA PRO A 156 26.36 -18.34 -28.37
C PRO A 156 26.23 -18.23 -26.85
N GLN A 157 25.01 -18.43 -26.34
CA GLN A 157 24.72 -18.46 -24.90
C GLN A 157 25.49 -19.60 -24.22
N THR A 158 26.17 -19.27 -23.13
CA THR A 158 26.88 -20.19 -22.24
C THR A 158 25.89 -21.08 -21.45
N PRO A 159 26.21 -22.35 -21.14
CA PRO A 159 25.33 -23.23 -20.35
C PRO A 159 25.19 -22.74 -18.90
N PRO A 160 24.12 -23.12 -18.17
CA PRO A 160 23.87 -22.65 -16.80
C PRO A 160 24.99 -23.08 -15.84
N GLN A 161 25.52 -22.13 -15.08
CA GLN A 161 26.55 -22.36 -14.07
C GLN A 161 25.97 -22.95 -12.76
N PRO A 162 26.72 -23.79 -12.02
CA PRO A 162 26.30 -24.37 -10.75
C PRO A 162 26.12 -23.30 -9.66
N ALA A 163 25.09 -23.46 -8.82
CA ALA A 163 24.73 -22.54 -7.75
C ALA A 163 25.91 -22.23 -6.80
N THR A 164 26.12 -20.96 -6.47
CA THR A 164 27.23 -20.49 -5.62
C THR A 164 26.97 -20.82 -4.15
N VAL A 165 28.02 -21.12 -3.36
CA VAL A 165 27.92 -21.55 -1.94
C VAL A 165 27.07 -20.59 -1.08
N LYS A 166 27.08 -19.29 -1.40
CA LYS A 166 26.26 -18.27 -0.73
C LYS A 166 24.75 -18.49 -0.92
N SER A 167 24.32 -18.92 -2.10
CA SER A 167 22.90 -19.18 -2.37
C SER A 167 22.39 -20.41 -1.63
N ILE A 168 23.27 -21.39 -1.36
CA ILE A 168 22.91 -22.61 -0.61
C ILE A 168 22.67 -22.28 0.86
N GLU A 169 23.52 -21.47 1.50
CA GLU A 169 23.34 -21.04 2.89
C GLU A 169 22.08 -20.19 3.08
N GLU A 170 21.79 -19.30 2.12
CA GLU A 170 20.58 -18.46 2.14
C GLU A 170 19.30 -19.30 2.02
N THR A 171 19.28 -20.27 1.09
CA THR A 171 18.16 -21.22 0.96
C THR A 171 17.93 -22.01 2.24
N GLU A 172 18.98 -22.58 2.83
CA GLU A 172 18.83 -23.36 4.06
C GLU A 172 18.39 -22.49 5.25
N ASN A 173 18.86 -21.24 5.33
CA ASN A 173 18.36 -20.29 6.32
C ASN A 173 16.87 -19.97 6.11
N ASN A 174 16.42 -19.69 4.89
CA ASN A 174 15.01 -19.42 4.60
C ASN A 174 14.10 -20.59 4.98
N LYS A 175 14.46 -21.83 4.59
CA LYS A 175 13.73 -23.04 5.01
C LYS A 175 13.69 -23.19 6.53
N LEU A 176 14.81 -22.96 7.22
CA LEU A 176 14.86 -23.05 8.67
C LEU A 176 13.93 -22.04 9.34
N GLN A 177 13.87 -20.80 8.84
CA GLN A 177 12.94 -19.78 9.35
C GLN A 177 11.48 -20.16 9.06
N LEU A 178 11.20 -20.76 7.91
CA LEU A 178 9.86 -21.24 7.55
C LEU A 178 9.40 -22.37 8.46
N ILE A 179 10.30 -23.33 8.75
CA ILE A 179 10.04 -24.42 9.71
C ILE A 179 9.78 -23.85 11.11
N LYS A 180 10.59 -22.86 11.55
CA LYS A 180 10.40 -22.18 12.85
C LYS A 180 9.07 -21.44 12.96
N CYS A 181 8.54 -20.90 11.86
CA CYS A 181 7.20 -20.29 11.85
C CYS A 181 6.10 -21.33 12.15
N GLY A 182 6.34 -22.60 11.83
CA GLY A 182 5.36 -23.68 11.99
C GLY A 182 4.19 -23.58 11.01
N ASN A 183 3.50 -24.69 10.78
CA ASN A 183 2.38 -24.79 9.82
C ASN A 183 0.99 -24.87 10.48
N LYS A 184 0.92 -24.81 11.81
CA LYS A 184 -0.34 -24.90 12.56
C LYS A 184 -0.91 -23.54 13.00
N ASN A 185 -0.04 -22.57 13.26
CA ASN A 185 -0.41 -21.18 13.57
C ASN A 185 0.80 -20.26 13.40
N PRO A 186 1.29 -20.08 12.16
CA PRO A 186 2.40 -19.18 11.91
C PRO A 186 2.02 -17.73 12.22
N ASP A 187 3.02 -16.96 12.63
CA ASP A 187 2.99 -15.52 12.40
C ASP A 187 2.98 -15.29 10.88
N PHE A 188 1.80 -14.99 10.33
CA PHE A 188 1.61 -14.83 8.90
C PHE A 188 2.46 -13.69 8.32
N SER A 189 2.71 -12.64 9.09
CA SER A 189 3.59 -11.54 8.67
C SER A 189 5.02 -12.05 8.45
N LYS A 190 5.51 -12.89 9.36
CA LYS A 190 6.83 -13.55 9.21
C LYS A 190 6.83 -14.53 8.04
N LEU A 191 5.80 -15.37 7.92
CA LEU A 191 5.65 -16.31 6.80
C LEU A 191 5.74 -15.59 5.45
N TYR A 192 4.91 -14.56 5.27
CA TYR A 192 4.86 -13.80 4.03
C TYR A 192 6.23 -13.18 3.73
N LYS A 193 6.88 -12.56 4.71
CA LYS A 193 8.23 -11.97 4.55
C LYS A 193 9.30 -13.00 4.15
N ILE A 194 9.21 -14.23 4.67
CA ILE A 194 10.14 -15.30 4.29
C ILE A 194 9.93 -15.70 2.82
N LEU A 195 8.68 -15.89 2.41
CA LEU A 195 8.37 -16.27 1.03
C LEU A 195 8.64 -15.15 0.03
N GLU A 196 8.37 -13.90 0.40
CA GLU A 196 8.73 -12.73 -0.39
C GLU A 196 10.24 -12.64 -0.61
N ARG A 197 11.04 -12.75 0.46
CA ARG A 197 12.51 -12.80 0.36
C ARG A 197 12.98 -13.95 -0.51
N ALA A 198 12.42 -15.15 -0.31
CA ALA A 198 12.77 -16.32 -1.10
C ALA A 198 12.47 -16.09 -2.59
N ALA A 199 11.34 -15.44 -2.91
CA ALA A 199 11.02 -15.09 -4.28
C ALA A 199 12.01 -14.07 -4.87
N ASP A 200 12.35 -13.02 -4.13
CA ASP A 200 13.31 -11.99 -4.56
C ASP A 200 14.72 -12.57 -4.80
N GLN A 201 15.09 -13.61 -4.06
CA GLN A 201 16.37 -14.33 -4.21
C GLN A 201 16.33 -15.40 -5.31
N GLY A 202 15.16 -15.71 -5.88
CA GLY A 202 14.99 -16.85 -6.79
C GLY A 202 15.13 -18.21 -6.11
N ASP A 203 14.92 -18.27 -4.79
CA ASP A 203 15.00 -19.47 -3.95
C ASP A 203 13.78 -20.38 -4.16
N GLU A 204 13.77 -21.02 -5.32
CA GLU A 204 12.75 -21.97 -5.75
C GLU A 204 12.58 -23.15 -4.77
N ALA A 205 13.65 -23.56 -4.09
CA ALA A 205 13.60 -24.68 -3.15
C ALA A 205 12.75 -24.35 -1.91
N THR A 206 12.87 -23.14 -1.37
CA THR A 206 12.03 -22.69 -0.25
C THR A 206 10.57 -22.53 -0.67
N ILE A 207 10.30 -21.95 -1.84
CA ILE A 207 8.92 -21.79 -2.33
C ILE A 207 8.28 -23.16 -2.56
N LYS A 208 8.99 -24.10 -3.21
CA LYS A 208 8.51 -25.46 -3.41
C LYS A 208 8.21 -26.15 -2.08
N PHE A 209 9.13 -26.06 -1.12
CA PHE A 209 8.93 -26.63 0.22
C PHE A 209 7.69 -26.02 0.91
N ALA A 210 7.49 -24.71 0.79
CA ALA A 210 6.32 -24.04 1.35
C ALA A 210 5.01 -24.55 0.74
N VAL A 211 4.97 -24.82 -0.58
CA VAL A 211 3.80 -25.39 -1.25
C VAL A 211 3.57 -26.85 -0.83
N ASP A 212 4.62 -27.67 -0.86
CA ASP A 212 4.55 -29.10 -0.52
C ASP A 212 4.04 -29.31 0.92
N GLU A 213 4.54 -28.50 1.87
CA GLU A 213 4.17 -28.54 3.29
C GLU A 213 2.90 -27.70 3.61
N LYS A 214 2.18 -27.26 2.56
CA LYS A 214 0.89 -26.55 2.64
C LYS A 214 0.92 -25.22 3.38
N TYR A 215 2.08 -24.58 3.47
CA TYR A 215 2.17 -23.26 4.08
C TYR A 215 1.32 -22.22 3.33
N THR A 216 1.11 -22.42 2.03
CA THR A 216 0.33 -21.54 1.17
C THR A 216 -1.19 -21.69 1.34
N GLU A 217 -1.67 -22.76 1.97
CA GLU A 217 -3.11 -22.98 2.24
C GLU A 217 -3.57 -22.30 3.54
N MET A 218 -2.62 -21.87 4.36
CA MET A 218 -2.89 -21.25 5.65
C MET A 218 -3.58 -19.90 5.47
N ARG A 219 -4.57 -19.63 6.33
CA ARG A 219 -5.38 -18.42 6.26
C ARG A 219 -5.16 -17.54 7.48
N PHE A 220 -5.08 -16.25 7.26
CA PHE A 220 -4.97 -15.28 8.32
C PHE A 220 -6.30 -15.18 9.10
N GLU A 221 -6.32 -15.72 10.32
CA GLU A 221 -7.52 -15.75 11.15
C GLU A 221 -8.06 -14.34 11.45
N PHE A 222 -7.15 -13.39 11.67
CA PHE A 222 -7.44 -12.01 12.11
C PHE A 222 -7.58 -10.98 10.97
N GLY A 223 -7.39 -11.36 9.70
CA GLY A 223 -7.61 -10.46 8.57
C GLY A 223 -8.24 -11.18 7.39
N ASN A 224 -9.54 -10.95 7.21
CA ASN A 224 -10.38 -11.45 6.13
C ASN A 224 -10.15 -12.91 5.68
N GLY A 225 -9.44 -13.77 6.41
CA GLY A 225 -9.14 -15.16 6.00
C GLY A 225 -8.36 -15.29 4.71
N ARG A 226 -7.42 -14.36 4.41
CA ARG A 226 -6.56 -14.41 3.22
C ARG A 226 -5.44 -15.43 3.40
N ASP A 227 -5.11 -16.12 2.33
CA ASP A 227 -3.88 -16.90 2.24
C ASP A 227 -2.73 -16.06 1.66
N VAL A 228 -1.58 -16.69 1.46
CA VAL A 228 -0.38 -16.01 0.97
C VAL A 228 -0.51 -15.52 -0.48
N VAL A 229 -1.28 -16.21 -1.31
CA VAL A 229 -1.52 -15.85 -2.71
C VAL A 229 -2.36 -14.58 -2.77
N LEU A 230 -3.43 -14.51 -1.98
CA LEU A 230 -4.27 -13.33 -1.89
C LEU A 230 -3.53 -12.15 -1.23
N GLN A 231 -2.72 -12.40 -0.20
CA GLN A 231 -1.90 -11.34 0.39
C GLN A 231 -0.89 -10.77 -0.61
N ALA A 232 -0.22 -11.63 -1.38
CA ALA A 232 0.72 -11.18 -2.41
C ALA A 232 0.01 -10.32 -3.47
N ALA A 233 -1.22 -10.68 -3.88
CA ALA A 233 -2.00 -9.92 -4.84
C ALA A 233 -2.39 -8.54 -4.28
N LEU A 234 -2.78 -8.46 -3.00
CA LEU A 234 -3.07 -7.21 -2.31
C LEU A 234 -1.83 -6.30 -2.22
N ASN A 235 -0.66 -6.89 -2.02
CA ASN A 235 0.62 -6.18 -2.01
C ASN A 235 1.10 -5.82 -3.43
N GLY A 236 0.50 -6.42 -4.47
CA GLY A 236 0.92 -6.25 -5.86
C GLY A 236 2.15 -7.08 -6.24
N ASN A 237 2.54 -8.05 -5.43
CA ASN A 237 3.71 -8.91 -5.65
C ASN A 237 3.38 -10.05 -6.63
N LEU A 238 3.35 -9.72 -7.93
CA LEU A 238 3.12 -10.68 -9.00
C LEU A 238 4.23 -11.73 -9.08
N HIS A 239 5.49 -11.34 -8.83
CA HIS A 239 6.65 -12.23 -8.89
C HIS A 239 6.52 -13.41 -7.93
N LEU A 240 6.18 -13.15 -6.67
CA LEU A 240 5.91 -14.19 -5.68
C LEU A 240 4.75 -15.10 -6.12
N ILE A 241 3.66 -14.53 -6.64
CA ILE A 241 2.51 -15.31 -7.14
C ILE A 241 2.92 -16.23 -8.29
N GLN A 242 3.72 -15.76 -9.24
CA GLN A 242 4.20 -16.56 -10.36
C GLN A 242 5.08 -17.72 -9.89
N MET A 243 5.95 -17.49 -8.92
CA MET A 243 6.75 -18.56 -8.32
C MET A 243 5.89 -19.58 -7.55
N LEU A 244 4.92 -19.11 -6.76
CA LEU A 244 3.98 -20.01 -6.06
C LEU A 244 3.17 -20.86 -7.05
N ASN A 245 2.68 -20.25 -8.13
CA ASN A 245 1.96 -20.95 -9.20
C ASN A 245 2.85 -21.97 -9.93
N LYS A 246 4.13 -21.66 -10.18
CA LYS A 246 5.11 -22.58 -10.78
C LYS A 246 5.19 -23.91 -10.01
N PHE A 247 5.04 -23.86 -8.68
CA PHE A 247 5.09 -25.04 -7.81
C PHE A 247 3.72 -25.60 -7.42
N GLY A 248 2.63 -25.12 -8.02
CA GLY A 248 1.30 -25.70 -7.86
C GLY A 248 0.44 -25.11 -6.74
N ALA A 249 0.78 -23.92 -6.21
CA ALA A 249 -0.11 -23.23 -5.29
C ALA A 249 -1.47 -22.93 -5.94
N ASN A 250 -2.55 -22.98 -5.15
CA ASN A 250 -3.90 -22.75 -5.66
C ASN A 250 -4.16 -21.27 -5.95
N MET A 251 -4.33 -20.89 -7.21
CA MET A 251 -4.63 -19.51 -7.63
C MET A 251 -6.11 -19.13 -7.53
N LYS A 252 -7.01 -20.11 -7.30
CA LYS A 252 -8.48 -19.92 -7.28
C LYS A 252 -9.02 -19.64 -5.89
N THR A 253 -8.15 -19.32 -4.94
CA THR A 253 -8.54 -19.09 -3.56
C THR A 253 -9.35 -17.80 -3.41
N LYS A 254 -10.11 -17.75 -2.33
CA LYS A 254 -10.97 -16.63 -1.98
C LYS A 254 -10.90 -16.33 -0.50
N ASP A 255 -10.89 -15.05 -0.15
CA ASP A 255 -10.96 -14.60 1.24
C ASP A 255 -12.42 -14.65 1.77
N LYS A 256 -12.64 -14.29 3.03
CA LYS A 256 -13.96 -14.29 3.69
C LYS A 256 -14.98 -13.38 2.99
N GLU A 257 -14.51 -12.37 2.27
CA GLU A 257 -15.33 -11.45 1.48
C GLU A 257 -15.39 -11.87 0.00
N PHE A 258 -14.93 -13.08 -0.32
CA PHE A 258 -14.88 -13.65 -1.67
C PHE A 258 -14.00 -12.88 -2.66
N TYR A 259 -13.01 -12.11 -2.20
CA TYR A 259 -12.01 -11.53 -3.10
C TYR A 259 -11.16 -12.63 -3.75
N THR A 260 -10.91 -12.50 -5.04
CA THR A 260 -9.94 -13.30 -5.81
C THR A 260 -8.67 -12.47 -6.08
N ILE A 261 -7.60 -13.11 -6.56
CA ILE A 261 -6.38 -12.40 -7.00
C ILE A 261 -6.68 -11.28 -8.01
N LEU A 262 -7.62 -11.49 -8.93
CA LEU A 262 -7.98 -10.50 -9.95
C LEU A 262 -8.65 -9.27 -9.33
N HIS A 263 -9.52 -9.45 -8.33
CA HIS A 263 -10.08 -8.32 -7.58
C HIS A 263 -9.00 -7.52 -6.86
N LEU A 264 -8.05 -8.20 -6.22
CA LEU A 264 -6.99 -7.57 -5.42
C LEU A 264 -5.97 -6.84 -6.31
N PHE A 265 -5.61 -7.39 -7.47
CA PHE A 265 -4.79 -6.67 -8.44
C PHE A 265 -5.51 -5.45 -9.05
N CYS A 266 -6.81 -5.54 -9.30
CA CYS A 266 -7.61 -4.37 -9.69
C CYS A 266 -7.62 -3.30 -8.60
N LEU A 267 -7.77 -3.70 -7.34
CA LEU A 267 -7.73 -2.78 -6.19
C LEU A 267 -6.36 -2.11 -6.05
N LYS A 268 -5.28 -2.87 -6.24
CA LYS A 268 -3.90 -2.38 -6.15
C LYS A 268 -3.48 -1.52 -7.35
N GLY A 269 -4.22 -1.58 -8.46
CA GLY A 269 -3.83 -0.91 -9.71
C GLY A 269 -2.69 -1.62 -10.45
N ASN A 270 -2.43 -2.91 -10.16
CA ASN A 270 -1.38 -3.67 -10.82
C ASN A 270 -1.89 -4.28 -12.14
N LEU A 271 -1.65 -3.59 -13.25
CA LEU A 271 -2.07 -4.02 -14.58
C LEU A 271 -1.45 -5.36 -15.00
N GLU A 272 -0.16 -5.58 -14.72
CA GLU A 272 0.52 -6.83 -15.09
C GLU A 272 -0.09 -8.02 -14.34
N GLY A 273 -0.39 -7.84 -13.05
CA GLY A 273 -1.07 -8.86 -12.25
C GLY A 273 -2.50 -9.12 -12.72
N VAL A 274 -3.22 -8.09 -13.17
CA VAL A 274 -4.52 -8.25 -13.83
C VAL A 274 -4.36 -9.08 -15.11
N ILE A 275 -3.45 -8.70 -16.02
CA ILE A 275 -3.22 -9.42 -17.29
C ILE A 275 -2.87 -10.89 -17.02
N TRP A 276 -2.03 -11.16 -16.03
CA TRP A 276 -1.64 -12.53 -15.70
C TRP A 276 -2.77 -13.34 -15.08
N SER A 277 -3.60 -12.73 -14.21
CA SER A 277 -4.60 -13.47 -13.42
C SER A 277 -5.84 -13.91 -14.19
N VAL A 278 -6.15 -13.32 -15.35
CA VAL A 278 -7.37 -13.68 -16.13
C VAL A 278 -7.39 -15.11 -16.63
N ASP A 279 -6.22 -15.75 -16.74
CA ASP A 279 -6.11 -17.15 -17.16
C ASP A 279 -6.42 -18.15 -16.03
N TYR A 280 -6.47 -17.68 -14.78
CA TYR A 280 -6.57 -18.54 -13.59
C TYR A 280 -7.92 -18.43 -12.87
N VAL A 281 -8.60 -17.30 -12.99
CA VAL A 281 -9.85 -17.01 -12.27
C VAL A 281 -10.95 -16.51 -13.20
N ASP A 282 -12.19 -16.60 -12.74
CA ASP A 282 -13.33 -16.03 -13.44
C ASP A 282 -13.22 -14.49 -13.51
N ILE A 283 -13.15 -13.96 -14.74
CA ILE A 283 -13.05 -12.52 -15.03
C ILE A 283 -14.28 -11.73 -14.55
N ASN A 284 -15.44 -12.40 -14.42
CA ASN A 284 -16.69 -11.84 -13.92
C ASN A 284 -16.99 -12.29 -12.49
N GLY A 285 -16.02 -12.95 -11.83
CA GLY A 285 -16.20 -13.48 -10.48
C GLY A 285 -16.69 -12.40 -9.52
N LYS A 286 -17.64 -12.74 -8.66
CA LYS A 286 -18.25 -11.78 -7.74
C LYS A 286 -17.75 -11.98 -6.31
N LYS A 287 -17.36 -10.88 -5.66
CA LYS A 287 -17.14 -10.85 -4.21
C LYS A 287 -18.48 -10.80 -3.45
N ASN A 288 -18.48 -10.86 -2.12
CA ASN A 288 -19.67 -10.91 -1.25
C ASN A 288 -20.79 -9.89 -1.62
N ASP A 289 -20.44 -8.66 -1.99
CA ASP A 289 -21.40 -7.61 -2.38
C ASP A 289 -21.81 -7.63 -3.86
N GLN A 290 -21.53 -8.72 -4.56
CA GLN A 290 -21.71 -8.88 -6.00
C GLN A 290 -20.88 -7.91 -6.87
N TRP A 291 -19.81 -7.34 -6.32
CA TRP A 291 -18.86 -6.57 -7.12
C TRP A 291 -17.99 -7.50 -7.96
N THR A 292 -17.83 -7.15 -9.23
CA THR A 292 -16.88 -7.79 -10.16
C THR A 292 -15.54 -7.05 -10.15
N PRO A 293 -14.46 -7.61 -10.71
CA PRO A 293 -13.18 -6.91 -10.86
C PRO A 293 -13.31 -5.58 -11.62
N LEU A 294 -14.19 -5.50 -12.62
CA LEU A 294 -14.45 -4.26 -13.35
C LEU A 294 -15.08 -3.18 -12.46
N HIS A 295 -15.92 -3.52 -11.47
CA HIS A 295 -16.40 -2.54 -10.50
C HIS A 295 -15.26 -1.95 -9.66
N ILE A 296 -14.31 -2.79 -9.22
CA ILE A 296 -13.15 -2.35 -8.43
C ILE A 296 -12.24 -1.45 -9.27
N ALA A 297 -11.90 -1.87 -10.50
CA ALA A 297 -11.08 -1.07 -11.41
C ALA A 297 -11.72 0.29 -11.72
N ALA A 298 -13.05 0.31 -11.89
CA ALA A 298 -13.84 1.51 -12.12
C ALA A 298 -13.83 2.46 -10.90
N CYS A 299 -14.05 1.91 -9.70
CA CYS A 299 -14.05 2.62 -8.42
C CYS A 299 -12.68 3.20 -8.03
N THR A 300 -11.60 2.56 -8.46
CA THR A 300 -10.22 3.00 -8.19
C THR A 300 -9.66 3.93 -9.28
N ASN A 301 -10.51 4.36 -10.23
CA ASN A 301 -10.15 5.20 -11.36
C ASN A 301 -9.02 4.62 -12.26
N ASN A 302 -8.83 3.31 -12.26
CA ASN A 302 -7.78 2.62 -13.01
C ASN A 302 -8.20 2.39 -14.47
N ALA A 303 -8.12 3.44 -15.29
CA ALA A 303 -8.57 3.43 -16.68
C ALA A 303 -7.91 2.36 -17.56
N LYS A 304 -6.60 2.11 -17.40
CA LYS A 304 -5.87 1.07 -18.15
C LYS A 304 -6.39 -0.34 -17.84
N ILE A 305 -6.68 -0.61 -16.58
CA ILE A 305 -7.25 -1.90 -16.15
C ILE A 305 -8.69 -2.03 -16.67
N CYS A 306 -9.49 -0.97 -16.59
CA CYS A 306 -10.83 -0.95 -17.17
C CYS A 306 -10.78 -1.27 -18.67
N GLU A 307 -9.89 -0.61 -19.41
CA GLU A 307 -9.70 -0.81 -20.85
C GLU A 307 -9.29 -2.25 -21.17
N PHE A 308 -8.33 -2.81 -20.43
CA PHE A 308 -7.93 -4.20 -20.59
C PHE A 308 -9.09 -5.16 -20.32
N LEU A 309 -9.77 -5.07 -19.18
CA LEU A 309 -10.89 -5.95 -18.84
C LEU A 309 -12.02 -5.87 -19.86
N LEU A 310 -12.34 -4.66 -20.36
CA LEU A 310 -13.38 -4.44 -21.37
C LEU A 310 -12.99 -4.97 -22.77
N SER A 311 -11.70 -5.18 -23.01
CA SER A 311 -11.21 -5.80 -24.25
C SER A 311 -11.33 -7.33 -24.23
N LEU A 312 -11.53 -7.94 -23.06
CA LEU A 312 -11.63 -9.39 -22.93
C LEU A 312 -12.97 -9.91 -23.48
N PRO A 313 -12.97 -11.10 -24.11
CA PRO A 313 -14.21 -11.74 -24.52
C PRO A 313 -15.07 -12.10 -23.30
N ASN A 314 -16.40 -12.04 -23.45
CA ASN A 314 -17.39 -12.42 -22.43
C ASN A 314 -17.36 -11.60 -21.12
N ILE A 315 -16.73 -10.42 -21.11
CA ILE A 315 -16.78 -9.52 -19.96
C ILE A 315 -18.21 -8.97 -19.75
N GLU A 316 -18.74 -9.13 -18.55
CA GLU A 316 -20.03 -8.58 -18.14
C GLU A 316 -19.90 -7.10 -17.78
N LYS A 317 -19.74 -6.26 -18.80
CA LYS A 317 -19.46 -4.82 -18.63
C LYS A 317 -20.53 -4.01 -17.87
N ASN A 318 -21.75 -4.55 -17.77
CA ASN A 318 -22.90 -3.95 -17.08
C ASN A 318 -23.42 -4.85 -15.93
N ALA A 319 -22.57 -5.70 -15.37
CA ALA A 319 -22.94 -6.50 -14.20
C ALA A 319 -23.47 -5.60 -13.07
N LEU A 320 -24.49 -6.05 -12.36
CA LEU A 320 -25.05 -5.34 -11.21
C LEU A 320 -24.49 -5.90 -9.90
N ASN A 321 -24.06 -5.00 -9.01
CA ASN A 321 -23.77 -5.34 -7.62
C ASN A 321 -25.05 -5.40 -6.76
N ASN A 322 -24.92 -5.69 -5.46
CA ASN A 322 -26.06 -5.76 -4.51
C ASN A 322 -26.86 -4.45 -4.40
N HIS A 323 -26.28 -3.32 -4.79
CA HIS A 323 -26.95 -2.01 -4.82
C HIS A 323 -27.58 -1.68 -6.18
N LYS A 324 -27.63 -2.65 -7.10
CA LYS A 324 -28.10 -2.46 -8.48
C LYS A 324 -27.33 -1.37 -9.22
N LYS A 325 -26.03 -1.25 -8.95
CA LYS A 325 -25.11 -0.33 -9.63
C LYS A 325 -24.24 -1.09 -10.61
N THR A 326 -24.04 -0.54 -11.80
CA THR A 326 -23.05 -1.01 -12.78
C THR A 326 -21.65 -0.48 -12.45
N PRO A 327 -20.58 -0.97 -13.10
CA PRO A 327 -19.26 -0.36 -12.98
C PRO A 327 -19.24 1.13 -13.36
N LEU A 328 -20.04 1.53 -14.37
CA LEU A 328 -20.16 2.93 -14.77
C LEU A 328 -20.89 3.77 -13.71
N ASP A 329 -21.94 3.23 -13.10
CA ASP A 329 -22.63 3.90 -11.98
C ASP A 329 -21.68 4.16 -10.81
N VAL A 330 -20.87 3.16 -10.45
CA VAL A 330 -19.88 3.28 -9.37
C VAL A 330 -18.82 4.32 -9.71
N ALA A 331 -18.20 4.24 -10.90
CA ALA A 331 -17.22 5.25 -11.32
C ALA A 331 -17.79 6.67 -11.35
N THR A 332 -19.07 6.81 -11.73
CA THR A 332 -19.76 8.11 -11.74
C THR A 332 -19.98 8.64 -10.33
N ALA A 333 -20.37 7.78 -9.38
CA ALA A 333 -20.57 8.14 -7.98
C ALA A 333 -19.28 8.59 -7.30
N GLU A 334 -18.18 7.89 -7.59
CA GLU A 334 -16.84 8.16 -7.05
C GLU A 334 -16.07 9.22 -7.85
N HIS A 335 -16.72 9.88 -8.83
CA HIS A 335 -16.11 10.91 -9.67
C HIS A 335 -14.81 10.48 -10.38
N CYS A 336 -14.71 9.19 -10.74
CA CYS A 336 -13.55 8.58 -11.40
C CYS A 336 -13.50 8.93 -12.90
N LYS A 337 -13.05 10.14 -13.22
CA LYS A 337 -13.11 10.74 -14.56
C LYS A 337 -12.52 9.87 -15.67
N GLU A 338 -11.35 9.26 -15.42
CA GLU A 338 -10.65 8.47 -16.43
C GLU A 338 -11.34 7.13 -16.68
N ALA A 339 -11.78 6.46 -15.60
CA ALA A 339 -12.59 5.25 -15.72
C ALA A 339 -13.92 5.52 -16.42
N ILE A 340 -14.63 6.61 -16.09
CA ILE A 340 -15.89 7.00 -16.76
C ILE A 340 -15.69 7.16 -18.27
N LYS A 341 -14.60 7.85 -18.67
CA LYS A 341 -14.28 8.06 -20.09
C LYS A 341 -14.10 6.74 -20.83
N VAL A 342 -13.34 5.81 -20.26
CA VAL A 342 -13.12 4.48 -20.83
C VAL A 342 -14.43 3.67 -20.84
N LEU A 343 -15.15 3.58 -19.72
CA LEU A 343 -16.39 2.82 -19.63
C LEU A 343 -17.44 3.30 -20.65
N LYS A 344 -17.59 4.62 -20.84
CA LYS A 344 -18.45 5.19 -21.88
C LYS A 344 -17.95 4.86 -23.29
N LYS A 345 -16.65 4.94 -23.56
CA LYS A 345 -16.03 4.56 -24.84
C LYS A 345 -16.35 3.11 -25.22
N TYR A 346 -16.36 2.19 -24.25
CA TYR A 346 -16.69 0.77 -24.46
C TYR A 346 -18.20 0.46 -24.36
N GLY A 347 -19.06 1.49 -24.29
CA GLY A 347 -20.51 1.34 -24.30
C GLY A 347 -21.08 0.68 -23.05
N CYS A 348 -20.46 0.87 -21.89
CA CYS A 348 -21.07 0.55 -20.60
C CYS A 348 -22.26 1.48 -20.33
N LYS A 349 -23.27 0.98 -19.64
CA LYS A 349 -24.55 1.66 -19.39
C LYS A 349 -24.82 1.82 -17.91
#